data_AF-A0A2D5XUS4-F1
#
_entry.id   AF-A0A2D5XUS4-F1
#
_cell.length_a   1.000
_cell.length_b   1.000
_cell.length_c   1.000
_cell.angle_alpha   90.00
_cell.angle_beta   90.00
_cell.angle_gamma   90.00
#
_symmetry.space_group_name_H-M   'P 1'
#
loop_
_entity.id
_entity.type
_entity.pdbx_description
1 polymer ?
#
loop_
_entity_poly.entity_id
_entity_poly.type
_entity_poly.pdbx_seq_one_letter_code
_entity_poly.pdbx_strand_id
1 'polypeptide(L)' 'MDEEMAYQLTKAHVDNVDAIASMAPFMSTLNYGVLDPKVAGLCGANPLKFHPGAVRAWEEAGYTVPNCAKP' A
#
# COMPACT_ATOMS: atom_id res chain seq x y z
N MET A 1 8.75 -9.53 -9.48
CA MET A 1 9.11 -8.18 -9.95
C MET A 1 10.40 -7.78 -9.26
N ASP A 2 11.30 -7.06 -9.92
CA ASP A 2 12.48 -6.52 -9.24
C ASP A 2 12.07 -5.41 -8.25
N GLU A 3 12.96 -5.08 -7.31
CA GLU A 3 12.67 -4.11 -6.26
C GLU A 3 12.33 -2.72 -6.81
N GLU A 4 13.07 -2.27 -7.83
CA GLU A 4 12.93 -0.91 -8.35
C GLU A 4 11.60 -0.75 -9.07
N MET A 5 11.21 -1.71 -9.91
CA MET A 5 9.91 -1.68 -10.56
C MET A 5 8.75 -1.74 -9.55
N ALA A 6 8.89 -2.50 -8.45
CA ALA A 6 7.89 -2.52 -7.39
C ALA A 6 7.77 -1.19 -6.65
N TYR A 7 8.91 -0.55 -6.38
CA TYR A 7 8.98 0.77 -5.78
C TYR A 7 8.29 1.81 -6.66
N GLN A 8 8.64 1.89 -7.94
CA GLN A 8 8.09 2.91 -8.84
C GLN A 8 6.58 2.78 -9.00
N LEU A 9 6.05 1.55 -9.14
CA LEU A 9 4.61 1.31 -9.22
C LEU A 9 3.89 1.70 -7.93
N THR A 10 4.45 1.31 -6.77
CA THR A 10 3.84 1.64 -5.48
C THR A 10 3.90 3.15 -5.24
N LYS A 11 5.05 3.79 -5.49
CA LYS A 11 5.22 5.23 -5.37
C LYS A 11 4.21 5.99 -6.24
N ALA A 12 4.06 5.61 -7.50
CA ALA A 12 3.07 6.21 -8.39
C ALA A 12 1.64 6.05 -7.84
N HIS A 13 1.30 4.91 -7.23
CA HIS A 13 0.03 4.74 -6.54
C HIS A 13 -0.11 5.68 -5.34
N VAL A 14 0.87 5.69 -4.42
CA VAL A 14 0.87 6.48 -3.19
C VAL A 14 0.75 7.98 -3.48
N ASP A 15 1.53 8.48 -4.44
CA ASP A 15 1.54 9.88 -4.84
C ASP A 15 0.21 10.34 -5.47
N ASN A 16 -0.68 9.40 -5.84
CA ASN A 16 -1.94 9.67 -6.54
C ASN A 16 -3.18 9.09 -5.85
N VAL A 17 -3.09 8.69 -4.57
CA VAL A 17 -4.20 8.03 -3.85
C VAL A 17 -5.52 8.80 -3.94
N ASP A 18 -5.51 10.12 -3.74
CA ASP A 18 -6.73 10.94 -3.79
C ASP A 18 -7.32 11.04 -5.21
N ALA A 19 -6.45 11.15 -6.21
CA ALA A 19 -6.87 11.15 -7.60
C ALA A 19 -7.51 9.80 -7.97
N ILE A 20 -6.92 8.69 -7.53
CA ILE A 20 -7.46 7.34 -7.74
C ILE A 20 -8.81 7.18 -7.03
N ALA A 21 -8.91 7.58 -5.76
CA ALA A 21 -10.14 7.46 -4.97
C ALA A 21 -11.34 8.23 -5.56
N SER A 22 -11.08 9.21 -6.44
CA SER A 22 -12.11 10.01 -7.10
C SER A 22 -12.46 9.58 -8.54
N MET A 23 -11.76 8.60 -9.13
CA MET A 23 -11.93 8.23 -10.54
C MET A 23 -13.30 7.62 -10.88
N ALA A 24 -13.97 6.97 -9.92
CA ALA A 24 -15.30 6.40 -10.11
C ALA A 24 -16.11 6.41 -8.82
N PRO A 25 -17.45 6.39 -8.87
CA PRO A 25 -18.30 6.55 -7.69
C PRO A 25 -18.04 5.57 -6.54
N PHE A 26 -17.61 4.34 -6.84
CA PHE A 26 -17.32 3.34 -5.81
C PHE A 26 -15.89 3.41 -5.27
N MET A 27 -14.97 4.13 -5.93
CA MET A 27 -13.55 4.12 -5.57
C MET A 27 -13.32 4.77 -4.20
N SER A 28 -14.15 5.74 -3.82
CA SER A 28 -14.08 6.42 -2.53
C SER A 28 -14.46 5.53 -1.34
N THR A 29 -15.06 4.36 -1.58
CA THR A 29 -15.44 3.42 -0.52
C THR A 29 -14.35 2.39 -0.21
N LEU A 30 -13.23 2.44 -0.94
CA LEU A 30 -12.11 1.54 -0.79
C LEU A 30 -11.01 2.13 0.09
N ASN A 31 -10.20 1.26 0.69
CA ASN A 31 -9.19 1.61 1.69
C ASN A 31 -7.85 2.04 1.08
N TYR A 32 -7.86 2.86 0.03
CA TYR A 32 -6.63 3.36 -0.60
C TYR A 32 -5.79 4.15 0.42
N GLY A 33 -4.48 3.89 0.45
CA GLY A 33 -3.59 4.54 1.41
C GLY A 33 -3.77 4.11 2.88
N VAL A 34 -4.65 3.16 3.20
CA VAL A 34 -4.82 2.68 4.58
C VAL A 34 -3.97 1.42 4.78
N LEU A 35 -3.01 1.47 5.72
CA LEU A 35 -2.17 0.33 6.09
C LEU A 35 -2.48 -0.22 7.49
N ASP A 36 -3.57 0.23 8.12
CA ASP A 36 -4.02 -0.37 9.37
C ASP A 36 -4.33 -1.87 9.16
N PRO A 37 -3.74 -2.78 9.97
CA PRO A 37 -3.92 -4.22 9.76
C PRO A 37 -5.36 -4.70 9.78
N LYS A 38 -6.23 -4.09 10.60
CA LYS A 38 -7.63 -4.50 10.71
C LYS A 38 -8.44 -4.00 9.52
N VAL A 39 -8.21 -2.77 9.09
CA VAL A 39 -8.94 -2.14 7.98
C VAL A 39 -8.50 -2.69 6.63
N ALA A 40 -7.19 -2.84 6.41
CA ALA A 40 -6.61 -3.32 5.16
C ALA A 40 -6.51 -4.85 5.09
N GLY A 41 -6.94 -5.57 6.15
CA GLY A 41 -6.88 -7.03 6.20
C GLY A 41 -5.46 -7.58 6.10
N LEU A 42 -4.48 -6.85 6.63
CA LEU A 42 -3.08 -7.26 6.66
C LEU A 42 -2.81 -8.11 7.90
N CYS A 43 -1.89 -9.06 7.77
CA CYS A 43 -1.44 -9.93 8.85
C CYS A 43 -2.52 -10.90 9.38
N GLY A 44 -2.18 -11.65 10.44
CA GLY A 44 -3.07 -12.64 11.03
C GLY A 44 -3.28 -13.84 10.11
N ALA A 45 -4.55 -14.10 9.75
CA ALA A 45 -4.91 -15.17 8.82
C ALA A 45 -4.50 -14.88 7.37
N ASN A 46 -4.21 -13.61 7.04
CA ASN A 46 -3.64 -13.24 5.75
C ASN A 46 -2.10 -13.33 5.80
N PRO A 47 -1.47 -14.30 5.10
CA PRO A 47 -0.03 -14.49 5.14
C PRO A 47 0.74 -13.57 4.18
N LEU A 48 0.04 -12.77 3.36
CA LEU A 48 0.69 -11.95 2.35
C LEU A 48 1.54 -10.84 2.97
N LYS A 49 2.73 -10.66 2.41
CA LYS A 49 3.69 -9.60 2.73
C LYS A 49 3.80 -8.64 1.57
N PHE A 50 4.15 -7.39 1.87
CA PHE A 50 4.53 -6.43 0.84
C PHE A 50 5.87 -6.81 0.20
N HIS A 51 6.03 -6.40 -1.05
CA HIS A 51 7.32 -6.42 -1.72
C HIS A 51 8.28 -5.42 -1.06
N PRO A 52 9.61 -5.68 -0.96
CA PRO A 52 10.57 -4.72 -0.37
C PRO A 52 10.48 -3.31 -0.97
N GLY A 53 10.42 -3.20 -2.30
CA GLY A 53 10.26 -1.91 -2.98
C GLY A 53 8.94 -1.20 -2.65
N ALA A 54 7.86 -1.95 -2.40
CA ALA A 54 6.59 -1.37 -1.96
C ALA A 54 6.68 -0.85 -0.52
N VAL A 55 7.35 -1.59 0.38
CA VAL A 55 7.61 -1.14 1.75
C VAL A 55 8.38 0.19 1.71
N ARG A 56 9.44 0.27 0.91
CA ARG A 56 10.22 1.49 0.72
C ARG A 56 9.36 2.67 0.29
N ALA A 57 8.50 2.50 -0.72
CA ALA A 57 7.63 3.56 -1.21
C ALA A 57 6.64 4.08 -0.15
N TRP A 58 6.00 3.18 0.60
CA TRP A 58 5.08 3.56 1.67
C TRP A 58 5.79 4.32 2.80
N GLU A 59 6.94 3.82 3.25
CA GLU A 59 7.70 4.43 4.34
C GLU A 59 8.30 5.78 3.96
N GLU A 60 8.81 5.94 2.73
CA GLU A 60 9.28 7.24 2.22
C GLU A 60 8.15 8.26 2.13
N ALA A 61 6.92 7.82 1.84
CA ALA A 61 5.73 8.67 1.85
C ALA A 61 5.18 8.94 3.26
N GLY A 62 5.86 8.47 4.31
CA GLY A 62 5.51 8.73 5.71
C GLY A 62 4.50 7.73 6.31
N TYR A 63 4.14 6.68 5.59
CA TYR A 63 3.26 5.63 6.13
C TYR A 63 4.06 4.64 6.99
N THR A 64 3.40 4.05 7.98
CA THR A 64 3.98 2.96 8.77
C THR A 64 3.47 1.63 8.24
N VAL A 65 4.35 0.84 7.61
CA VAL A 65 4.03 -0.53 7.22
C VAL A 65 4.12 -1.43 8.46
N PRO A 66 3.07 -2.20 8.79
CA PRO A 66 3.10 -3.12 9.92
C PRO A 66 4.25 -4.13 9.80
N ASN A 67 5.00 -4.37 10.88
CA ASN A 67 6.13 -5.31 10.87
C ASN A 67 5.73 -6.72 10.40
N CYS A 68 4.53 -7.17 10.75
CA CYS A 68 3.98 -8.45 10.31
C CYS A 68 3.68 -8.51 8.79
N ALA A 69 3.61 -7.37 8.10
CA ALA A 69 3.41 -7.28 6.66
C ALA A 69 4.71 -7.00 5.88
N LYS A 70 5.84 -6.81 6.57
CA LYS A 70 7.17 -6.70 5.95
C LYS A 70 7.72 -8.10 5.56
N PRO A 71 8.63 -8.17 4.58
CA PRO A 71 9.33 -9.40 4.18
C PRO A 71 9.98 -10.14 5.34
#